data_AF-A0A6A0GSY4-F1
#
_entry.id   AF-A0A6A0GSY4-F1
#
_cell.length_a   1.000
_cell.length_b   1.000
_cell.length_c   1.000
_cell.angle_alpha   90.00
_cell.angle_beta   90.00
_cell.angle_gamma   90.00
#
_symmetry.space_group_name_H-M   'P 1'
#
loop_
_entity.id
_entity.type
_entity.pdbx_description
1 polymer ?
#
loop_
_entity_poly.entity_id
_entity_poly.type
_entity_poly.pdbx_seq_one_letter_code
_entity_poly.pdbx_strand_id
1 'polypeptide(L)'
;MSGFGLEEIGIPGGAYLKDSLSHCTDPLKAIEEFQVENGILLPSLRPMLHLLDLHNVKRLDFHNSIMEELRDKLIAQITELGAKEGRERDRKLKELLTKSFPVIKIKALRPVVMCILKHMAHVEEKYLKILVRDRELYDACDTEVKRQIWKDSQALFGDEVSPLLTGYITSKEDTLFSVDNLHNLFFSPSPKARRQGEMVQKLVHMIGRNVKLYDLVLQFLRTLFLRTRFVHYCSLRAELLMALHDKEVHDITAVDPCHKFTWCLDACIREGRVDAKRSRELQVFLDSIRRGQEQVLGDLSMILCDPYAINFLANSVIRLLHHLMNNDQMPRENSVLVLVLRMLALGLHSWDMIESQVFREPKLDPQIVTKFLPALVSLMVDDEVRKLNSKLPLDERETAIAVIEHSGPPPDAYQAYLQESSVACVLAMHYTLHCASKRDRAGVMRVLGTLATCHQDRAFHDTFLHSLVAALIPMTEEFALEDFCTIVFDEFFLTNISRENVMRHLMKLVWYVHHKLPDNRRETLLKALQPGTHQSENSQTLYENLRRRVAAHQEAQKQPQPSESNDSPLLSMPTPPPVS
;
A
#
# COMPACT_ATOMS: atom_id res chain seq x y z
N MET A 1 -24.77 -32.78 -21.77
CA MET A 1 -25.87 -31.91 -22.23
C MET A 1 -25.39 -31.25 -23.51
N SER A 2 -25.69 -31.90 -24.63
CA SER A 2 -25.72 -31.27 -25.95
C SER A 2 -26.82 -30.21 -25.93
N GLY A 3 -26.54 -29.00 -26.41
CA GLY A 3 -27.56 -27.99 -26.62
C GLY A 3 -27.28 -26.62 -26.02
N PHE A 4 -26.62 -25.75 -26.79
CA PHE A 4 -26.70 -24.31 -26.60
C PHE A 4 -27.02 -23.70 -27.95
N GLY A 5 -28.02 -22.81 -28.01
CA GLY A 5 -28.45 -22.22 -29.29
C GLY A 5 -29.94 -21.96 -29.34
N LEU A 6 -30.37 -21.33 -30.44
CA LEU A 6 -31.78 -21.02 -30.71
C LEU A 6 -32.63 -22.28 -30.85
N GLU A 7 -32.05 -23.34 -31.42
CA GLU A 7 -32.70 -24.62 -31.72
C GLU A 7 -33.17 -25.35 -30.46
N GLU A 8 -32.47 -25.17 -29.33
CA GLU A 8 -32.88 -25.73 -28.03
C GLU A 8 -34.13 -25.08 -27.44
N ILE A 9 -34.45 -23.86 -27.87
CA ILE A 9 -35.68 -23.16 -27.50
C ILE A 9 -36.76 -23.39 -28.58
N GLY A 10 -36.48 -24.21 -29.59
CA GLY A 10 -37.37 -24.45 -30.72
C GLY A 10 -37.43 -23.30 -31.71
N ILE A 11 -36.44 -22.40 -31.70
CA ILE A 11 -36.34 -21.29 -32.67
C ILE A 11 -35.42 -21.75 -33.81
N PRO A 12 -35.86 -21.67 -35.08
CA PRO A 12 -35.05 -22.10 -36.21
C PRO A 12 -33.79 -21.22 -36.32
N GLY A 13 -32.63 -21.88 -36.17
CA GLY A 13 -31.31 -21.24 -36.24
C GLY A 13 -30.67 -21.28 -37.63
N GLY A 14 -29.38 -20.95 -37.68
CA GLY A 14 -28.62 -20.98 -38.93
C GLY A 14 -28.48 -22.39 -39.54
N ALA A 15 -28.56 -23.45 -38.74
CA ALA A 15 -28.52 -24.82 -39.26
C ALA A 15 -29.82 -25.17 -40.01
N TYR A 16 -30.97 -24.80 -39.45
CA TYR A 16 -32.26 -24.92 -40.14
C TYR A 16 -32.27 -24.14 -41.45
N LEU A 17 -31.81 -22.88 -41.42
CA LEU A 17 -31.77 -22.03 -42.60
C LEU A 17 -30.86 -22.60 -43.69
N LYS A 18 -29.68 -23.12 -43.30
CA LYS A 18 -28.75 -23.79 -44.21
C LYS A 18 -29.38 -25.04 -44.83
N ASP A 19 -30.10 -25.83 -44.03
CA ASP A 19 -30.76 -27.05 -44.49
C ASP A 19 -31.91 -26.75 -45.44
N SER A 20 -32.78 -25.80 -45.09
CA SER A 20 -33.87 -25.32 -45.95
C SER A 20 -33.35 -24.77 -47.28
N LEU A 21 -32.27 -23.98 -47.27
CA LEU A 21 -31.69 -23.42 -48.50
C LEU A 21 -30.97 -24.47 -49.35
N SER A 22 -30.47 -25.56 -48.74
CA SER A 22 -29.79 -26.64 -49.48
C SER A 22 -30.76 -27.61 -50.16
N HIS A 23 -32.00 -27.70 -49.67
CA HIS A 23 -33.02 -28.64 -50.14
C HIS A 23 -34.20 -27.99 -50.90
N CYS A 24 -34.24 -26.66 -51.01
CA CYS A 24 -35.28 -25.95 -51.75
C CYS A 24 -34.99 -25.85 -53.26
N THR A 25 -36.05 -25.95 -54.07
CA THR A 25 -36.02 -25.73 -55.53
C THR A 25 -35.96 -24.26 -55.91
N ASP A 26 -36.46 -23.35 -55.05
CA ASP A 26 -36.38 -21.89 -55.23
C ASP A 26 -35.87 -21.22 -53.93
N PRO A 27 -34.58 -20.83 -53.90
CA PRO A 27 -33.96 -20.22 -52.73
C PRO A 27 -34.55 -18.85 -52.37
N LEU A 28 -35.01 -18.06 -53.35
CA LEU A 28 -35.52 -16.71 -53.08
C LEU A 28 -36.87 -16.77 -52.36
N LYS A 29 -37.75 -17.65 -52.84
CA LYS A 29 -39.05 -17.88 -52.20
C LYS A 29 -38.89 -18.45 -50.79
N ALA A 30 -37.94 -19.37 -50.59
CA ALA A 30 -37.64 -19.92 -49.26
C ALA A 30 -37.15 -18.85 -48.26
N ILE A 31 -36.35 -17.88 -48.72
CA ILE A 31 -35.92 -16.74 -47.89
C ILE A 31 -37.10 -15.85 -47.53
N GLU A 32 -37.98 -15.55 -48.48
CA GLU A 32 -39.16 -14.71 -48.25
C GLU A 32 -40.12 -15.37 -47.25
N GLU A 33 -40.42 -16.66 -47.43
CA GLU A 33 -41.22 -17.45 -46.49
C GLU A 33 -40.59 -17.44 -45.09
N PHE A 34 -39.28 -17.70 -44.99
CA PHE A 34 -38.57 -17.67 -43.72
C PHE A 34 -38.65 -16.29 -43.02
N GLN A 35 -38.49 -15.20 -43.77
CA GLN A 35 -38.59 -13.83 -43.25
C GLN A 35 -40.01 -13.47 -42.82
N VAL A 36 -41.04 -13.97 -43.51
CA VAL A 36 -42.44 -13.74 -43.15
C VAL A 36 -42.81 -14.49 -41.89
N GLU A 37 -42.33 -15.73 -41.73
CA GLU A 37 -42.61 -16.56 -40.55
C GLU A 37 -41.84 -16.10 -39.30
N ASN A 38 -40.57 -15.72 -39.44
CA ASN A 38 -39.68 -15.39 -38.32
C ASN A 38 -39.48 -13.88 -38.12
N GLY A 39 -40.14 -13.05 -38.92
CA GLY A 39 -40.13 -11.59 -38.79
C GLY A 39 -41.00 -11.07 -37.65
N ILE A 40 -40.99 -9.75 -37.43
CA ILE A 40 -41.85 -9.12 -36.43
C ILE A 40 -43.30 -9.11 -36.94
N LEU A 41 -44.15 -9.93 -36.33
CA LEU A 41 -45.55 -10.15 -36.72
C LEU A 41 -46.48 -8.99 -36.28
N LEU A 42 -46.16 -7.77 -36.67
CA LEU A 42 -47.00 -6.58 -36.48
C LEU A 42 -47.62 -6.16 -37.82
N PRO A 43 -48.97 -6.22 -37.98
CA PRO A 43 -49.64 -5.87 -39.23
C PRO A 43 -49.34 -4.44 -39.73
N SER A 44 -49.18 -3.50 -38.80
CA SER A 44 -48.83 -2.10 -39.07
C SER A 44 -47.39 -1.89 -39.53
N LEU A 45 -46.51 -2.87 -39.28
CA LEU A 45 -45.08 -2.75 -39.58
C LEU A 45 -44.76 -3.13 -41.03
N ARG A 46 -45.55 -4.01 -41.66
CA ARG A 46 -45.33 -4.43 -43.06
C ARG A 46 -45.29 -3.25 -44.05
N PRO A 47 -46.23 -2.28 -44.01
CA PRO A 47 -46.13 -1.08 -44.86
C PRO A 47 -44.94 -0.19 -44.50
N MET A 48 -44.60 -0.08 -43.21
CA MET A 48 -43.50 0.76 -42.74
C MET A 48 -42.12 0.22 -43.15
N LEU A 49 -41.94 -1.10 -43.22
CA LEU A 49 -40.69 -1.71 -43.69
C LEU A 49 -40.37 -1.30 -45.13
N HIS A 50 -41.37 -1.22 -46.00
CA HIS A 50 -41.18 -0.76 -47.38
C HIS A 50 -40.77 0.71 -47.45
N LEU A 51 -41.29 1.55 -46.55
CA LEU A 51 -40.85 2.95 -46.44
C LEU A 51 -39.39 3.04 -45.94
N LEU A 52 -39.00 2.21 -44.98
CA LEU A 52 -37.62 2.13 -44.51
C LEU A 52 -36.66 1.65 -45.62
N ASP A 53 -37.10 0.71 -46.44
CA ASP A 53 -36.35 0.25 -47.61
C ASP A 53 -36.13 1.42 -48.61
N LEU A 54 -37.14 2.28 -48.84
CA LEU A 54 -37.01 3.50 -49.68
C LEU A 54 -36.04 4.54 -49.09
N HIS A 55 -35.88 4.56 -47.76
CA HIS A 55 -34.91 5.40 -47.07
C HIS A 55 -33.50 4.77 -46.97
N ASN A 56 -33.24 3.67 -47.70
CA ASN A 56 -31.98 2.92 -47.67
C ASN A 56 -31.60 2.37 -46.28
N VAL A 57 -32.59 2.16 -45.39
CA VAL A 57 -32.35 1.47 -44.12
C VAL A 57 -32.40 -0.03 -44.36
N LYS A 58 -31.31 -0.75 -44.06
CA LYS A 58 -31.30 -2.20 -44.21
C LYS A 58 -32.21 -2.84 -43.16
N ARG A 59 -33.00 -3.83 -43.56
CA ARG A 59 -33.86 -4.61 -42.65
C ARG A 59 -33.09 -5.23 -41.48
N LEU A 60 -31.84 -5.65 -41.72
CA LEU A 60 -30.95 -6.16 -40.67
C LEU A 60 -30.69 -5.10 -39.58
N ASP A 61 -30.40 -3.87 -39.96
CA ASP A 61 -30.09 -2.78 -39.03
C ASP A 61 -31.33 -2.43 -38.19
N PHE A 62 -32.51 -2.43 -38.82
CA PHE A 62 -33.78 -2.25 -38.14
C PHE A 62 -34.07 -3.36 -37.11
N HIS A 63 -33.93 -4.64 -37.49
CA HIS A 63 -34.15 -5.76 -36.59
C HIS A 63 -33.12 -5.81 -35.45
N ASN A 64 -31.86 -5.48 -35.72
CA ASN A 64 -30.82 -5.34 -34.70
C ASN A 64 -31.19 -4.24 -33.70
N SER A 65 -31.62 -3.06 -34.17
CA SER A 65 -32.05 -1.96 -33.30
C SER A 65 -33.23 -2.36 -32.41
N ILE A 66 -34.23 -3.06 -32.94
CA ILE A 66 -35.35 -3.56 -32.12
C ILE A 66 -34.89 -4.59 -31.10
N MET A 67 -34.01 -5.51 -31.49
CA MET A 67 -33.48 -6.52 -30.58
C MET A 67 -32.72 -5.87 -29.42
N GLU A 68 -31.90 -4.85 -29.70
CA GLU A 68 -31.19 -4.08 -28.66
C GLU A 68 -32.16 -3.35 -27.73
N GLU A 69 -33.16 -2.66 -28.27
CA GLU A 69 -34.18 -1.94 -27.48
C GLU A 69 -34.99 -2.91 -26.59
N LEU A 70 -35.36 -4.08 -27.11
CA LEU A 70 -36.09 -5.11 -26.34
C LEU A 70 -35.20 -5.74 -25.27
N ARG A 71 -33.93 -6.00 -25.59
CA ARG A 71 -32.94 -6.51 -24.63
C ARG A 71 -32.79 -5.53 -23.47
N ASP A 72 -32.63 -4.24 -23.77
CA ASP A 72 -32.39 -3.22 -22.76
C ASP A 72 -33.63 -3.01 -21.88
N LYS A 73 -34.84 -3.03 -22.47
CA LYS A 73 -36.11 -3.05 -21.72
C LYS A 73 -36.23 -4.26 -20.80
N LEU A 74 -35.85 -5.45 -21.28
CA LEU A 74 -35.90 -6.66 -20.48
C LEU A 74 -34.89 -6.62 -19.32
N ILE A 75 -33.68 -6.12 -19.58
CA ILE A 75 -32.64 -5.90 -18.54
C ILE A 75 -33.15 -4.92 -17.48
N ALA A 76 -33.80 -3.83 -17.89
CA ALA A 76 -34.38 -2.86 -16.97
C ALA A 76 -35.46 -3.52 -16.07
N GLN A 77 -36.35 -4.32 -16.65
CA GLN A 77 -37.38 -5.06 -15.89
C GLN A 77 -36.78 -6.09 -14.93
N ILE A 78 -35.73 -6.80 -15.34
CA ILE A 78 -35.02 -7.76 -14.47
C ILE A 78 -34.33 -7.02 -13.32
N THR A 79 -33.75 -5.85 -13.58
CA THR A 79 -33.11 -5.03 -12.56
C THR A 79 -34.13 -4.50 -11.55
N GLU A 80 -35.29 -4.03 -12.01
CA GLU A 80 -36.40 -3.62 -11.13
C GLU A 80 -36.95 -4.80 -10.30
N LEU A 81 -37.05 -5.98 -10.92
CA LEU A 81 -37.42 -7.20 -10.20
C LEU A 81 -36.37 -7.58 -9.17
N GLY A 82 -35.08 -7.47 -9.50
CA GLY A 82 -33.95 -7.77 -8.63
C GLY A 82 -33.85 -6.85 -7.41
N ALA A 83 -34.33 -5.61 -7.53
CA ALA A 83 -34.41 -4.66 -6.40
C ALA A 83 -35.50 -5.02 -5.38
N LYS A 84 -36.45 -5.91 -5.73
CA LYS A 84 -37.52 -6.35 -4.81
C LYS A 84 -37.01 -7.45 -3.89
N GLU A 85 -37.55 -7.52 -2.68
CA GLU A 85 -37.23 -8.57 -1.72
C GLU A 85 -38.33 -9.64 -1.64
N GLY A 86 -37.93 -10.89 -1.33
CA GLY A 86 -38.86 -11.97 -1.01
C GLY A 86 -38.77 -13.21 -1.91
N ARG A 87 -39.47 -14.27 -1.48
CA ARG A 87 -39.44 -15.61 -2.10
C ARG A 87 -40.05 -15.65 -3.50
N GLU A 88 -41.04 -14.80 -3.77
CA GLU A 88 -41.67 -14.62 -5.08
C GLU A 88 -40.64 -14.17 -6.14
N ARG A 89 -39.73 -13.25 -5.76
CA ARG A 89 -38.67 -12.74 -6.63
C ARG A 89 -37.67 -13.83 -6.98
N ASP A 90 -37.20 -14.59 -6.00
CA ASP A 90 -36.30 -15.74 -6.23
C ASP A 90 -36.90 -16.77 -7.18
N ARG A 91 -38.19 -17.08 -6.98
CA ARG A 91 -38.90 -18.02 -7.85
C ARG A 91 -38.94 -17.51 -9.29
N LYS A 92 -39.32 -16.25 -9.51
CA LYS A 92 -39.39 -15.66 -10.86
C LYS A 92 -38.01 -15.61 -11.54
N LEU A 93 -36.97 -15.19 -10.82
CA LEU A 93 -35.60 -15.18 -11.36
C LEU A 93 -35.12 -16.58 -11.74
N LYS A 94 -35.44 -17.59 -10.91
CA LYS A 94 -35.12 -18.99 -11.20
C LYS A 94 -35.85 -19.53 -12.44
N GLU A 95 -37.13 -19.21 -12.58
CA GLU A 95 -37.92 -19.56 -13.76
C GLU A 95 -37.36 -18.88 -15.03
N LEU A 96 -37.02 -17.59 -14.94
CA LEU A 96 -36.39 -16.85 -16.04
C LEU A 96 -35.04 -17.46 -16.43
N LEU A 97 -34.16 -17.72 -15.45
CA LEU A 97 -32.86 -18.33 -15.70
C LEU A 97 -33.02 -19.67 -16.42
N THR A 98 -33.95 -20.51 -15.98
CA THR A 98 -34.16 -21.84 -16.58
C THR A 98 -34.52 -21.72 -18.07
N LYS A 99 -35.34 -20.73 -18.44
CA LYS A 99 -35.75 -20.48 -19.83
C LYS A 99 -34.65 -19.82 -20.67
N SER A 100 -33.86 -18.93 -20.08
CA SER A 100 -32.88 -18.11 -20.80
C SER A 100 -31.48 -18.71 -20.85
N PHE A 101 -31.12 -19.62 -19.94
CA PHE A 101 -29.77 -20.18 -19.90
C PHE A 101 -29.33 -20.94 -21.18
N PRO A 102 -30.19 -21.68 -21.90
CA PRO A 102 -29.79 -22.34 -23.15
C PRO A 102 -29.22 -21.40 -24.23
N VAL A 103 -29.60 -20.11 -24.19
CA VAL A 103 -29.12 -19.09 -25.15
C VAL A 103 -27.94 -18.26 -24.64
N ILE A 104 -27.30 -18.62 -23.53
CA ILE A 104 -26.17 -17.88 -22.95
C ILE A 104 -24.97 -17.72 -23.90
N LYS A 105 -24.78 -18.66 -24.83
CA LYS A 105 -23.71 -18.59 -25.83
C LYS A 105 -23.98 -17.56 -26.94
N ILE A 106 -25.23 -17.13 -27.11
CA ILE A 106 -25.61 -16.13 -28.10
C ILE A 106 -25.24 -14.75 -27.56
N LYS A 107 -24.24 -14.10 -28.15
CA LYS A 107 -23.69 -12.81 -27.68
C LYS A 107 -24.76 -11.73 -27.51
N ALA A 108 -25.76 -11.69 -28.40
CA ALA A 108 -26.86 -10.73 -28.33
C ALA A 108 -27.75 -10.88 -27.08
N LEU A 109 -27.99 -12.12 -26.62
CA LEU A 109 -28.87 -12.43 -25.49
C LEU A 109 -28.12 -12.66 -24.17
N ARG A 110 -26.81 -12.91 -24.23
CA ARG A 110 -25.93 -13.11 -23.08
C ARG A 110 -26.12 -12.04 -21.98
N PRO A 111 -26.22 -10.73 -22.27
CA PRO A 111 -26.41 -9.70 -21.23
C PRO A 111 -27.66 -9.92 -20.38
N VAL A 112 -28.74 -10.46 -20.95
CA VAL A 112 -29.98 -10.77 -20.21
C VAL A 112 -29.72 -11.88 -19.19
N VAL A 113 -29.04 -12.96 -19.60
CA VAL A 113 -28.71 -14.08 -18.72
C VAL A 113 -27.76 -13.65 -17.60
N MET A 114 -26.75 -12.83 -17.93
CA MET A 114 -25.82 -12.29 -16.93
C MET A 114 -26.54 -11.38 -15.92
N CYS A 115 -27.45 -10.53 -16.39
CA CYS A 115 -28.27 -9.69 -15.52
C CYS A 115 -29.13 -10.52 -14.55
N ILE A 116 -29.72 -11.63 -15.01
CA ILE A 116 -30.48 -12.55 -14.12
C ILE A 116 -29.54 -13.13 -13.07
N LEU A 117 -28.40 -13.69 -13.48
CA LEU A 117 -27.42 -14.31 -12.59
C LEU A 117 -26.92 -13.35 -11.51
N LYS A 118 -26.65 -12.08 -11.88
CA LYS A 118 -26.22 -11.02 -10.96
C LYS A 118 -27.17 -10.80 -9.79
N HIS A 119 -28.47 -10.86 -10.03
CA HIS A 119 -29.51 -10.60 -9.02
C HIS A 119 -29.91 -11.85 -8.24
N MET A 120 -29.30 -13.01 -8.51
CA MET A 120 -29.59 -14.25 -7.78
C MET A 120 -28.69 -14.39 -6.55
N ALA A 121 -29.31 -14.54 -5.38
CA ALA A 121 -28.59 -14.81 -4.14
C ALA A 121 -27.88 -16.18 -4.14
N HIS A 122 -28.45 -17.16 -4.85
CA HIS A 122 -27.91 -18.50 -4.99
C HIS A 122 -28.15 -19.06 -6.40
N VAL A 123 -27.07 -19.32 -7.14
CA VAL A 123 -27.09 -19.97 -8.45
C VAL A 123 -26.78 -21.46 -8.29
N GLU A 124 -27.56 -22.31 -8.96
CA GLU A 124 -27.33 -23.76 -8.91
C GLU A 124 -25.97 -24.14 -9.52
N GLU A 125 -25.27 -25.08 -8.88
CA GLU A 125 -23.91 -25.51 -9.24
C GLU A 125 -23.79 -25.96 -10.71
N LYS A 126 -24.85 -26.54 -11.28
CA LYS A 126 -24.90 -26.97 -12.68
C LYS A 126 -24.64 -25.82 -13.67
N TYR A 127 -25.10 -24.61 -13.35
CA TYR A 127 -24.90 -23.41 -14.16
C TYR A 127 -23.49 -22.85 -13.94
N LEU A 128 -23.03 -22.80 -12.69
CA LEU A 128 -21.68 -22.32 -12.34
C LEU A 128 -20.59 -23.16 -13.02
N LYS A 129 -20.75 -24.49 -13.06
CA LYS A 129 -19.83 -25.41 -13.78
C LYS A 129 -19.70 -25.09 -15.27
N ILE A 130 -20.77 -24.61 -15.90
CA ILE A 130 -20.76 -24.22 -17.32
C ILE A 130 -20.03 -22.88 -17.49
N LEU A 131 -20.29 -21.91 -16.62
CA LEU A 131 -19.63 -20.60 -16.63
C LEU A 131 -18.11 -20.74 -16.44
N VAL A 132 -17.67 -21.59 -15.51
CA VAL A 132 -16.23 -21.80 -15.24
C VAL A 132 -15.50 -22.50 -16.39
N ARG A 133 -16.19 -23.37 -17.14
CA ARG A 133 -15.60 -24.11 -18.27
C ARG A 133 -15.33 -23.24 -19.50
N ASP A 134 -16.02 -22.11 -19.61
CA ASP A 134 -15.94 -21.22 -20.76
C ASP A 134 -15.41 -19.85 -20.32
N ARG A 135 -14.17 -19.54 -20.72
CA ARG A 135 -13.47 -18.32 -20.32
C ARG A 135 -14.22 -17.05 -20.72
N GLU A 136 -14.85 -17.02 -21.91
CA GLU A 136 -15.63 -15.83 -22.32
C GLU A 136 -16.85 -15.61 -21.42
N LEU A 137 -17.50 -16.68 -20.97
CA LEU A 137 -18.65 -16.58 -20.08
C LEU A 137 -18.22 -16.17 -18.68
N TYR A 138 -17.13 -16.74 -18.17
CA TYR A 138 -16.56 -16.36 -16.88
C TYR A 138 -16.14 -14.89 -16.85
N ASP A 139 -15.42 -14.42 -17.87
CA ASP A 139 -14.95 -13.03 -17.94
C ASP A 139 -16.13 -12.03 -18.01
N ALA A 140 -17.22 -12.42 -18.65
CA ALA A 140 -18.45 -11.63 -18.75
C ALA A 140 -19.34 -11.65 -17.49
N CYS A 141 -19.03 -12.49 -16.48
CA CYS A 141 -19.80 -12.54 -15.24
C CYS A 141 -19.51 -11.33 -14.34
N ASP A 142 -20.56 -10.76 -13.75
CA ASP A 142 -20.44 -9.79 -12.66
C ASP A 142 -19.76 -10.42 -11.42
N THR A 143 -19.14 -9.57 -10.60
CA THR A 143 -18.47 -9.97 -9.36
C THR A 143 -19.38 -10.74 -8.42
N GLU A 144 -20.68 -10.41 -8.35
CA GLU A 144 -21.65 -11.12 -7.51
C GLU A 144 -21.78 -12.61 -7.88
N VAL A 145 -21.71 -12.94 -9.17
CA VAL A 145 -21.74 -14.32 -9.67
C VAL A 145 -20.39 -14.97 -9.42
N LYS A 146 -19.30 -14.26 -9.71
CA LYS A 146 -17.94 -14.76 -9.47
C LYS A 146 -17.70 -15.08 -7.98
N ARG A 147 -18.24 -14.30 -7.03
CA ARG A 147 -18.18 -14.60 -5.59
C ARG A 147 -18.79 -15.96 -5.23
N GLN A 148 -19.85 -16.38 -5.92
CA GLN A 148 -20.47 -17.68 -5.71
C GLN A 148 -19.56 -18.81 -6.23
N ILE A 149 -18.85 -18.58 -7.34
CA ILE A 149 -17.84 -19.50 -7.88
C ILE A 149 -16.62 -19.60 -6.94
N TRP A 150 -16.07 -18.45 -6.54
CA TRP A 150 -14.88 -18.35 -5.71
C TRP A 150 -15.05 -18.99 -4.33
N LYS A 151 -16.27 -18.96 -3.78
CA LYS A 151 -16.59 -19.58 -2.49
C LYS A 151 -16.26 -21.07 -2.45
N ASP A 152 -16.42 -21.76 -3.57
CA ASP A 152 -16.21 -23.21 -3.69
C ASP A 152 -14.93 -23.56 -4.47
N SER A 153 -14.28 -22.57 -5.10
CA SER A 153 -13.03 -22.73 -5.85
C SER A 153 -11.95 -21.75 -5.40
N GLN A 154 -11.17 -22.17 -4.40
CA GLN A 154 -10.06 -21.39 -3.83
C GLN A 154 -8.97 -21.05 -4.86
N ALA A 155 -8.67 -21.97 -5.80
CA ALA A 155 -7.64 -21.76 -6.80
C ALA A 155 -7.98 -20.59 -7.74
N LEU A 156 -9.20 -20.58 -8.29
CA LEU A 156 -9.67 -19.49 -9.15
C LEU A 156 -9.68 -18.14 -8.44
N PHE A 157 -10.08 -18.12 -7.16
CA PHE A 157 -10.02 -16.88 -6.39
C PHE A 157 -8.59 -16.42 -6.15
N GLY A 158 -7.68 -17.35 -5.88
CA GLY A 158 -6.25 -17.08 -5.74
C GLY A 158 -5.65 -16.44 -7.01
N ASP A 159 -6.03 -16.95 -8.18
CA ASP A 159 -5.57 -16.43 -9.48
C ASP A 159 -6.03 -14.98 -9.73
N GLU A 160 -7.24 -14.62 -9.30
CA GLU A 160 -7.77 -13.25 -9.42
C GLU A 160 -7.19 -12.28 -8.37
N VAL A 161 -6.94 -12.77 -7.16
CA VAL A 161 -6.43 -11.95 -6.04
C VAL A 161 -4.92 -11.73 -6.13
N SER A 162 -4.16 -12.72 -6.59
CA SER A 162 -2.69 -12.69 -6.63
C SER A 162 -2.12 -11.46 -7.35
N PRO A 163 -2.62 -11.06 -8.55
CA PRO A 163 -2.17 -9.83 -9.21
C PRO A 163 -2.41 -8.56 -8.38
N LEU A 164 -3.51 -8.50 -7.62
CA LEU A 164 -3.81 -7.36 -6.74
C LEU A 164 -2.87 -7.29 -5.55
N LEU A 165 -2.50 -8.45 -4.98
CA LEU A 165 -1.54 -8.54 -3.88
C LEU A 165 -0.15 -8.13 -4.35
N THR A 166 0.31 -8.63 -5.49
CA THR A 166 1.61 -8.24 -6.07
C THR A 166 1.63 -6.76 -6.44
N GLY A 167 0.59 -6.27 -7.13
CA GLY A 167 0.47 -4.86 -7.48
C GLY A 167 0.45 -3.92 -6.27
N TYR A 168 -0.14 -4.36 -5.14
CA TYR A 168 -0.09 -3.60 -3.89
C TYR A 168 1.35 -3.47 -3.37
N ILE A 169 2.13 -4.57 -3.35
CA ILE A 169 3.53 -4.54 -2.89
C ILE A 169 4.37 -3.65 -3.81
N THR A 170 4.27 -3.84 -5.12
CA THR A 170 5.01 -3.02 -6.10
C THR A 170 4.71 -1.53 -5.92
N SER A 171 3.44 -1.15 -5.72
CA SER A 171 3.07 0.24 -5.46
C SER A 171 3.73 0.83 -4.19
N LYS A 172 3.91 0.02 -3.14
CA LYS A 172 4.61 0.44 -1.92
C LYS A 172 6.10 0.58 -2.15
N GLU A 173 6.72 -0.36 -2.86
CA GLU A 173 8.13 -0.29 -3.25
C GLU A 173 8.42 0.93 -4.13
N ASP A 174 7.58 1.20 -5.12
CA ASP A 174 7.70 2.38 -5.99
C ASP A 174 7.70 3.68 -5.17
N THR A 175 6.87 3.75 -4.13
CA THR A 175 6.82 4.90 -3.21
C THR A 175 8.11 5.01 -2.39
N LEU A 176 8.69 3.89 -1.94
CA LEU A 176 9.91 3.86 -1.13
C LEU A 176 11.13 4.27 -1.96
N PHE A 177 11.26 3.76 -3.18
CA PHE A 177 12.42 3.96 -4.05
C PHE A 177 12.32 5.17 -4.99
N SER A 178 11.15 5.82 -5.10
CA SER A 178 10.99 7.03 -5.92
C SER A 178 11.98 8.12 -5.52
N VAL A 179 12.71 8.63 -6.51
CA VAL A 179 13.70 9.70 -6.32
C VAL A 179 13.10 11.08 -6.54
N ASP A 180 12.02 11.21 -7.31
CA ASP A 180 11.47 12.53 -7.66
C ASP A 180 10.56 13.13 -6.59
N ASN A 181 10.02 12.30 -5.68
CA ASN A 181 8.97 12.72 -4.76
C ASN A 181 9.42 12.78 -3.29
N LEU A 182 9.92 13.94 -2.87
CA LEU A 182 10.22 14.23 -1.47
C LEU A 182 9.02 14.77 -0.67
N HIS A 183 7.97 15.24 -1.36
CA HIS A 183 6.79 15.83 -0.71
C HIS A 183 5.81 14.75 -0.23
N ASN A 184 5.74 13.61 -0.92
CA ASN A 184 4.90 12.47 -0.52
C ASN A 184 5.75 11.33 0.05
N LEU A 185 6.27 11.52 1.26
CA LEU A 185 7.00 10.47 1.99
C LEU A 185 6.11 9.28 2.31
N PHE A 186 6.69 8.09 2.45
CA PHE A 186 5.96 6.85 2.69
C PHE A 186 4.98 6.90 3.88
N PHE A 187 5.34 7.62 4.95
CA PHE A 187 4.53 7.78 6.16
C PHE A 187 3.58 8.99 6.15
N SER A 188 3.56 9.79 5.08
CA SER A 188 2.69 10.98 4.98
C SER A 188 1.21 10.67 4.75
N PRO A 189 0.79 9.61 4.04
CA PRO A 189 -0.62 9.37 3.78
C PRO A 189 -1.38 9.04 5.06
N SER A 190 -2.52 9.71 5.26
CA SER A 190 -3.43 9.40 6.36
C SER A 190 -3.97 7.96 6.24
N PRO A 191 -4.36 7.30 7.36
CA PRO A 191 -4.90 5.95 7.28
C PRO A 191 -6.11 5.81 6.36
N LYS A 192 -6.92 6.87 6.22
CA LYS A 192 -8.05 6.90 5.29
C LYS A 192 -7.59 6.94 3.83
N ALA A 193 -6.57 7.74 3.51
CA ALA A 193 -6.04 7.81 2.16
C ALA A 193 -5.43 6.47 1.70
N ARG A 194 -4.68 5.79 2.59
CA ARG A 194 -4.02 4.51 2.25
C ARG A 194 -4.98 3.45 1.75
N ARG A 195 -6.11 3.29 2.44
CA ARG A 195 -7.12 2.28 2.11
C ARG A 195 -8.02 2.66 0.93
N GLN A 196 -7.92 3.86 0.37
CA GLN A 196 -8.59 4.23 -0.90
C GLN A 196 -7.79 3.80 -2.14
N GLY A 197 -6.63 3.18 -1.98
CA GLY A 197 -5.85 2.65 -3.09
C GLY A 197 -6.64 1.64 -3.94
N GLU A 198 -6.39 1.66 -5.25
CA GLU A 198 -7.14 0.86 -6.24
C GLU A 198 -7.16 -0.64 -5.89
N MET A 199 -6.01 -1.20 -5.52
CA MET A 199 -5.88 -2.62 -5.18
C MET A 199 -6.72 -2.99 -3.95
N VAL A 200 -6.73 -2.14 -2.91
CA VAL A 200 -7.53 -2.37 -1.69
C VAL A 200 -9.01 -2.28 -2.01
N GLN A 201 -9.45 -1.26 -2.76
CA GLN A 201 -10.85 -1.10 -3.13
C GLN A 201 -11.36 -2.24 -4.03
N LYS A 202 -10.52 -2.73 -4.95
CA LYS A 202 -10.82 -3.91 -5.76
C LYS A 202 -10.98 -5.17 -4.89
N LEU A 203 -10.09 -5.40 -3.93
CA LEU A 203 -10.22 -6.54 -2.99
C LEU A 203 -11.50 -6.45 -2.16
N VAL A 204 -11.83 -5.27 -1.62
CA VAL A 204 -13.08 -5.02 -0.90
C VAL A 204 -14.29 -5.32 -1.78
N HIS A 205 -14.27 -4.87 -3.04
CA HIS A 205 -15.33 -5.18 -4.00
C HIS A 205 -15.40 -6.68 -4.30
N MET A 206 -14.28 -7.39 -4.48
CA MET A 206 -14.29 -8.83 -4.73
C MET A 206 -14.84 -9.62 -3.55
N ILE A 207 -14.47 -9.27 -2.32
CA ILE A 207 -14.93 -9.95 -1.11
C ILE A 207 -16.42 -9.69 -0.83
N GLY A 208 -16.86 -8.42 -0.95
CA GLY A 208 -18.21 -8.01 -0.61
C GLY A 208 -18.57 -8.37 0.85
N ARG A 209 -19.70 -9.05 1.05
CA ARG A 209 -20.19 -9.51 2.36
C ARG A 209 -19.80 -10.97 2.70
N ASN A 210 -18.97 -11.61 1.87
CA ASN A 210 -18.68 -13.03 2.00
C ASN A 210 -17.50 -13.29 2.96
N VAL A 211 -17.82 -13.73 4.18
CA VAL A 211 -16.84 -14.03 5.23
C VAL A 211 -15.80 -15.08 4.80
N LYS A 212 -16.21 -16.12 4.04
CA LYS A 212 -15.26 -17.14 3.58
C LYS A 212 -14.20 -16.59 2.64
N LEU A 213 -14.58 -15.68 1.74
CA LEU A 213 -13.62 -15.04 0.83
C LEU A 213 -12.69 -14.10 1.59
N TYR A 214 -13.21 -13.41 2.61
CA TYR A 214 -12.40 -12.61 3.51
C TYR A 214 -11.34 -13.45 4.23
N ASP A 215 -11.75 -14.54 4.88
CA ASP A 215 -10.85 -15.46 5.58
C ASP A 215 -9.78 -16.04 4.65
N LEU A 216 -10.16 -16.33 3.41
CA LEU A 216 -9.24 -16.83 2.39
C LEU A 216 -8.18 -15.79 2.01
N VAL A 217 -8.56 -14.51 1.85
CA VAL A 217 -7.57 -13.43 1.67
C VAL A 217 -6.65 -13.34 2.88
N LEU A 218 -7.18 -13.42 4.11
CA LEU A 218 -6.34 -13.40 5.31
C LEU A 218 -5.33 -14.57 5.33
N GLN A 219 -5.75 -15.77 4.90
CA GLN A 219 -4.86 -16.91 4.76
C GLN A 219 -3.75 -16.67 3.72
N PHE A 220 -4.08 -16.05 2.58
CA PHE A 220 -3.09 -15.65 1.58
C PHE A 220 -2.09 -14.64 2.16
N LEU A 221 -2.56 -13.62 2.88
CA LEU A 221 -1.69 -12.62 3.51
C LEU A 221 -0.72 -13.26 4.52
N ARG A 222 -1.19 -14.18 5.37
CA ARG A 222 -0.33 -14.92 6.31
C ARG A 222 0.72 -15.75 5.57
N THR A 223 0.31 -16.48 4.55
CA THR A 223 1.20 -17.36 3.76
C THR A 223 2.27 -16.56 3.03
N LEU A 224 1.88 -15.44 2.40
CA LEU A 224 2.80 -14.56 1.69
C LEU A 224 3.74 -13.84 2.66
N PHE A 225 3.22 -13.35 3.79
CA PHE A 225 4.06 -12.74 4.83
C PHE A 225 5.15 -13.69 5.32
N LEU A 226 4.82 -14.96 5.59
CA LEU A 226 5.81 -15.95 5.98
C LEU A 226 6.84 -16.22 4.87
N ARG A 227 6.37 -16.42 3.63
CA ARG A 227 7.22 -16.81 2.50
C ARG A 227 8.14 -15.71 2.00
N THR A 228 7.66 -14.47 1.91
CA THR A 228 8.42 -13.37 1.31
C THR A 228 9.04 -12.44 2.35
N ARG A 229 8.60 -12.49 3.61
CA ARG A 229 8.95 -11.54 4.68
C ARG A 229 8.57 -10.08 4.40
N PHE A 230 7.72 -9.82 3.40
CA PHE A 230 7.24 -8.47 3.13
C PHE A 230 6.20 -8.02 4.15
N VAL A 231 6.61 -7.12 5.02
CA VAL A 231 5.78 -6.52 6.08
C VAL A 231 4.56 -5.75 5.53
N HIS A 232 4.56 -5.35 4.27
CA HIS A 232 3.41 -4.64 3.68
C HIS A 232 2.15 -5.51 3.53
N TYR A 233 2.26 -6.84 3.59
CA TYR A 233 1.07 -7.69 3.73
C TYR A 233 0.37 -7.49 5.09
N CYS A 234 1.11 -7.11 6.12
CA CYS A 234 0.55 -6.71 7.41
C CYS A 234 -0.18 -5.35 7.30
N SER A 235 0.37 -4.39 6.54
CA SER A 235 -0.34 -3.15 6.21
C SER A 235 -1.66 -3.44 5.49
N LEU A 236 -1.64 -4.33 4.49
CA LEU A 236 -2.83 -4.71 3.73
C LEU A 236 -3.88 -5.40 4.61
N ARG A 237 -3.47 -6.23 5.59
CA ARG A 237 -4.38 -6.84 6.58
C ARG A 237 -5.18 -5.78 7.35
N ALA A 238 -4.50 -4.75 7.84
CA ALA A 238 -5.12 -3.66 8.59
C ALA A 238 -5.97 -2.76 7.69
N GLU A 239 -5.44 -2.36 6.54
CA GLU A 239 -6.12 -1.49 5.57
C GLU A 239 -7.39 -2.14 5.01
N LEU A 240 -7.37 -3.44 4.70
CA LEU A 240 -8.52 -4.19 4.21
C LEU A 240 -9.66 -4.23 5.24
N LEU A 241 -9.34 -4.52 6.51
CA LEU A 241 -10.33 -4.55 7.59
C LEU A 241 -10.96 -3.17 7.79
N MET A 242 -10.14 -2.11 7.79
CA MET A 242 -10.65 -0.75 7.94
C MET A 242 -11.40 -0.25 6.69
N ALA A 243 -11.06 -0.73 5.50
CA ALA A 243 -11.82 -0.42 4.28
C ALA A 243 -13.21 -1.08 4.28
N LEU A 244 -13.32 -2.32 4.78
CA LEU A 244 -14.60 -3.00 4.98
C LEU A 244 -15.45 -2.32 6.06
N HIS A 245 -14.81 -1.81 7.12
CA HIS A 245 -15.46 -0.97 8.12
C HIS A 245 -16.02 0.32 7.52
N ASP A 246 -15.23 1.04 6.73
CA ASP A 246 -15.67 2.28 6.06
C ASP A 246 -16.85 2.04 5.08
N LYS A 247 -16.98 0.81 4.56
CA LYS A 247 -18.10 0.37 3.69
C LYS A 247 -19.26 -0.26 4.46
N GLU A 248 -19.23 -0.22 5.79
CA GLU A 248 -20.29 -0.74 6.67
C GLU A 248 -20.61 -2.23 6.44
N VAL A 249 -19.59 -3.03 6.12
CA VAL A 249 -19.75 -4.49 5.95
C VAL A 249 -19.76 -5.16 7.32
N HIS A 250 -20.92 -5.13 7.98
CA HIS A 250 -21.11 -5.69 9.33
C HIS A 250 -20.94 -7.21 9.40
N ASP A 251 -21.26 -7.94 8.33
CA ASP A 251 -21.08 -9.40 8.26
C ASP A 251 -19.63 -9.84 8.55
N ILE A 252 -18.65 -9.02 8.16
CA ILE A 252 -17.23 -9.29 8.38
C ILE A 252 -16.72 -8.58 9.63
N THR A 253 -17.03 -7.29 9.81
CA THR A 253 -16.50 -6.51 10.93
C THR A 253 -17.02 -6.97 12.29
N ALA A 254 -18.22 -7.56 12.36
CA ALA A 254 -18.75 -8.11 13.59
C ALA A 254 -18.10 -9.44 14.02
N VAL A 255 -17.52 -10.18 13.07
CA VAL A 255 -16.92 -11.51 13.32
C VAL A 255 -15.39 -11.46 13.41
N ASP A 256 -14.73 -10.47 12.79
CA ASP A 256 -13.27 -10.33 12.91
C ASP A 256 -12.89 -9.89 14.35
N PRO A 257 -12.17 -10.75 15.11
CA PRO A 257 -11.82 -10.47 16.50
C PRO A 257 -10.85 -9.28 16.66
N CYS A 258 -10.13 -8.91 15.60
CA CYS A 258 -9.18 -7.80 15.61
C CYS A 258 -9.84 -6.45 15.33
N HIS A 259 -11.09 -6.41 14.86
CA HIS A 259 -11.74 -5.17 14.39
C HIS A 259 -11.67 -4.00 15.37
N LYS A 260 -12.10 -4.22 16.62
CA LYS A 260 -12.10 -3.16 17.64
C LYS A 260 -10.69 -2.66 17.97
N PHE A 261 -9.72 -3.58 18.03
CA PHE A 261 -8.33 -3.24 18.29
C PHE A 261 -7.73 -2.42 17.13
N THR A 262 -7.89 -2.89 15.89
CA THR A 262 -7.42 -2.18 14.70
C THR A 262 -8.05 -0.81 14.58
N TRP A 263 -9.34 -0.67 14.88
CA TRP A 263 -10.03 0.62 14.85
C TRP A 263 -9.49 1.60 15.89
N CYS A 264 -9.25 1.13 17.13
CA CYS A 264 -8.66 1.95 18.19
C CYS A 264 -7.21 2.35 17.84
N LEU A 265 -6.41 1.43 17.30
CA LEU A 265 -5.05 1.70 16.84
C LEU A 265 -5.03 2.69 15.66
N ASP A 266 -5.92 2.54 14.67
CA ASP A 266 -6.07 3.45 13.53
C ASP A 266 -6.38 4.88 13.99
N ALA A 267 -7.22 5.02 15.02
CA ALA A 267 -7.50 6.32 15.63
C ALA A 267 -6.27 6.93 16.30
N CYS A 268 -5.48 6.12 17.02
CA CYS A 268 -4.21 6.57 17.62
C CYS A 268 -3.20 7.02 16.56
N ILE A 269 -3.04 6.25 15.48
CA ILE A 269 -2.14 6.59 14.36
C ILE A 269 -2.59 7.90 13.70
N ARG A 270 -3.89 8.05 13.43
CA ARG A 270 -4.45 9.25 12.81
C ARG A 270 -4.21 10.51 13.64
N GLU A 271 -4.34 10.41 14.96
CA GLU A 271 -4.15 11.56 15.86
C GLU A 271 -2.70 11.76 16.30
N GLY A 272 -1.81 10.80 16.01
CA GLY A 272 -0.41 10.89 16.37
C GLY A 272 -0.14 10.86 17.87
N ARG A 273 -1.09 10.43 18.71
CA ARG A 273 -0.93 10.30 20.17
C ARG A 273 -1.76 9.15 20.75
N VAL A 274 -1.30 8.61 21.87
CA VAL A 274 -2.04 7.65 22.71
C VAL A 274 -2.43 8.35 24.00
N ASP A 275 -3.73 8.59 24.21
CA ASP A 275 -4.23 9.11 25.49
C ASP A 275 -4.47 7.99 26.51
N ALA A 276 -4.68 8.35 27.77
CA ALA A 276 -4.91 7.39 28.85
C ALA A 276 -6.20 6.57 28.68
N LYS A 277 -7.18 7.03 27.90
CA LYS A 277 -8.42 6.28 27.64
C LYS A 277 -8.17 5.18 26.61
N ARG A 278 -7.60 5.54 25.47
CA ARG A 278 -7.25 4.61 24.38
C ARG A 278 -6.17 3.61 24.80
N SER A 279 -5.20 4.05 25.60
CA SER A 279 -4.23 3.13 26.21
C SER A 279 -4.95 2.05 27.03
N ARG A 280 -5.91 2.42 27.87
CA ARG A 280 -6.70 1.44 28.64
C ARG A 280 -7.54 0.53 27.73
N GLU A 281 -8.17 1.06 26.69
CA GLU A 281 -8.94 0.25 25.73
C GLU A 281 -8.04 -0.78 25.02
N LEU A 282 -6.89 -0.36 24.48
CA LEU A 282 -5.91 -1.24 23.83
C LEU A 282 -5.38 -2.31 24.79
N GLN A 283 -5.09 -1.92 26.03
CA GLN A 283 -4.66 -2.86 27.06
C GLN A 283 -5.74 -3.90 27.38
N VAL A 284 -6.99 -3.46 27.59
CA VAL A 284 -8.12 -4.36 27.85
C VAL A 284 -8.31 -5.35 26.70
N PHE A 285 -8.14 -4.93 25.45
CA PHE A 285 -8.22 -5.85 24.31
C PHE A 285 -7.15 -6.95 24.39
N LEU A 286 -5.88 -6.58 24.59
CA LEU A 286 -4.79 -7.56 24.70
C LEU A 286 -4.97 -8.50 25.91
N ASP A 287 -5.41 -7.97 27.05
CA ASP A 287 -5.59 -8.75 28.27
C ASP A 287 -6.87 -9.61 28.25
N SER A 288 -7.83 -9.30 27.37
CA SER A 288 -9.09 -10.04 27.24
C SER A 288 -8.98 -11.35 26.42
N ILE A 289 -7.84 -11.59 25.78
CA ILE A 289 -7.62 -12.79 24.95
C ILE A 289 -7.60 -14.03 25.85
N ARG A 290 -8.60 -14.89 25.69
CA ARG A 290 -8.78 -16.09 26.51
C ARG A 290 -7.90 -17.24 26.02
N ARG A 291 -7.53 -18.14 26.94
CA ARG A 291 -6.92 -19.44 26.60
C ARG A 291 -7.81 -20.17 25.59
N GLY A 292 -7.22 -20.64 24.49
CA GLY A 292 -7.92 -21.27 23.37
C GLY A 292 -8.31 -20.33 22.21
N GLN A 293 -8.23 -19.01 22.39
CA GLN A 293 -8.37 -18.01 21.31
C GLN A 293 -7.03 -17.37 20.95
N GLU A 294 -5.94 -18.05 21.28
CA GLU A 294 -4.59 -17.50 21.19
C GLU A 294 -4.21 -17.15 19.74
N GLN A 295 -4.78 -17.82 18.74
CA GLN A 295 -4.60 -17.50 17.31
C GLN A 295 -4.89 -16.03 16.97
N VAL A 296 -5.81 -15.38 17.68
CA VAL A 296 -6.11 -13.95 17.52
C VAL A 296 -4.87 -13.09 17.76
N LEU A 297 -4.00 -13.51 18.68
CA LEU A 297 -2.74 -12.81 18.97
C LEU A 297 -1.82 -12.77 17.75
N GLY A 298 -1.82 -13.79 16.90
CA GLY A 298 -1.06 -13.80 15.65
C GLY A 298 -1.58 -12.77 14.64
N ASP A 299 -2.89 -12.58 14.56
CA ASP A 299 -3.47 -11.54 13.69
C ASP A 299 -3.23 -10.12 14.24
N LEU A 300 -3.33 -9.96 15.56
CA LEU A 300 -2.98 -8.70 16.24
C LEU A 300 -1.50 -8.37 16.08
N SER A 301 -0.61 -9.37 16.17
CA SER A 301 0.82 -9.18 15.93
C SER A 301 1.09 -8.78 14.48
N MET A 302 0.37 -9.33 13.49
CA MET A 302 0.45 -8.85 12.11
C MET A 302 0.05 -7.38 12.03
N ILE A 303 -1.11 -7.00 12.58
CA ILE A 303 -1.56 -5.59 12.56
C ILE A 303 -0.53 -4.66 13.22
N LEU A 304 0.13 -5.09 14.30
CA LEU A 304 1.18 -4.31 14.96
C LEU A 304 2.53 -4.33 14.22
N CYS A 305 2.77 -5.33 13.37
CA CYS A 305 3.93 -5.45 12.50
C CYS A 305 3.82 -4.51 11.27
N ASP A 306 2.64 -3.94 11.01
CA ASP A 306 2.45 -2.88 10.03
C ASP A 306 3.48 -1.74 10.24
N PRO A 307 4.31 -1.38 9.25
CA PRO A 307 5.26 -0.28 9.38
C PRO A 307 4.67 1.02 9.92
N TYR A 308 3.42 1.35 9.58
CA TYR A 308 2.76 2.55 10.12
C TYR A 308 2.48 2.44 11.62
N ALA A 309 2.13 1.25 12.11
CA ALA A 309 1.96 0.98 13.54
C ALA A 309 3.31 1.01 14.27
N ILE A 310 4.36 0.37 13.73
CA ILE A 310 5.71 0.40 14.32
C ILE A 310 6.22 1.85 14.40
N ASN A 311 6.12 2.61 13.31
CA ASN A 311 6.55 4.00 13.27
C ASN A 311 5.77 4.86 14.29
N PHE A 312 4.46 4.65 14.41
CA PHE A 312 3.65 5.34 15.40
C PHE A 312 4.04 5.00 16.84
N LEU A 313 4.20 3.72 17.16
CA LEU A 313 4.54 3.24 18.50
C LEU A 313 5.93 3.74 18.92
N ALA A 314 6.94 3.59 18.06
CA ALA A 314 8.30 4.03 18.34
C ALA A 314 8.39 5.55 18.51
N ASN A 315 7.77 6.36 17.63
CA ASN A 315 7.70 7.81 17.82
C ASN A 315 6.94 8.21 19.10
N SER A 316 5.92 7.44 19.48
CA SER A 316 5.20 7.67 20.74
C SER A 316 6.10 7.40 21.95
N VAL A 317 6.94 6.37 21.92
CA VAL A 317 7.96 6.14 22.97
C VAL A 317 8.91 7.33 23.06
N ILE A 318 9.52 7.77 21.95
CA ILE A 318 10.48 8.90 21.96
C ILE A 318 9.83 10.19 22.51
N ARG A 319 8.56 10.47 22.15
CA ARG A 319 7.83 11.62 22.71
C ARG A 319 7.53 11.47 24.20
N LEU A 320 7.13 10.28 24.64
CA LEU A 320 6.88 10.00 26.05
C LEU A 320 8.17 10.13 26.87
N LEU A 321 9.32 9.65 26.36
CA LEU A 321 10.60 9.81 27.03
C LEU A 321 10.99 11.28 27.21
N HIS A 322 10.83 12.12 26.17
CA HIS A 322 11.04 13.56 26.31
C HIS A 322 10.10 14.20 27.35
N HIS A 323 8.82 13.80 27.36
CA HIS A 323 7.86 14.32 28.33
C HIS A 323 8.21 13.92 29.77
N LEU A 324 8.64 12.67 29.97
CA LEU A 324 9.08 12.16 31.27
C LEU A 324 10.35 12.84 31.75
N MET A 325 11.32 13.04 30.85
CA MET A 325 12.56 13.77 31.11
C MET A 325 12.28 15.21 31.54
N ASN A 326 11.36 15.91 30.86
CA ASN A 326 11.01 17.30 31.21
C ASN A 326 10.22 17.45 32.51
N ASN A 327 9.65 16.35 33.03
CA ASN A 327 8.82 16.34 34.24
C ASN A 327 9.47 15.56 35.40
N ASP A 328 10.75 15.17 35.26
CA ASP A 328 11.51 14.36 36.23
C ASP A 328 10.79 13.06 36.66
N GLN A 329 10.10 12.42 35.72
CA GLN A 329 9.36 11.17 35.95
C GLN A 329 10.12 9.94 35.44
N MET A 330 10.00 8.83 36.17
CA MET A 330 10.69 7.59 35.80
C MET A 330 9.93 6.81 34.70
N PRO A 331 10.62 6.32 33.65
CA PRO A 331 10.00 5.53 32.58
C PRO A 331 9.16 4.33 33.04
N ARG A 332 9.62 3.64 34.10
CA ARG A 332 8.93 2.46 34.66
C ARG A 332 7.58 2.75 35.30
N GLU A 333 7.33 3.99 35.70
CA GLU A 333 6.09 4.39 36.41
C GLU A 333 4.98 4.77 35.43
N ASN A 334 5.32 4.99 34.16
CA ASN A 334 4.35 5.36 33.13
C ASN A 334 3.74 4.11 32.48
N SER A 335 2.49 3.79 32.84
CA SER A 335 1.78 2.62 32.31
C SER A 335 1.54 2.67 30.80
N VAL A 336 1.39 3.87 30.22
CA VAL A 336 1.21 4.05 28.78
C VAL A 336 2.50 3.67 28.03
N LEU A 337 3.66 4.09 28.54
CA LEU A 337 4.95 3.73 27.98
C LEU A 337 5.17 2.21 27.98
N VAL A 338 4.89 1.55 29.10
CA VAL A 338 5.00 0.08 29.23
C VAL A 338 4.08 -0.63 28.23
N LEU A 339 2.83 -0.16 28.07
CA LEU A 339 1.91 -0.72 27.08
C LEU A 339 2.42 -0.54 25.64
N VAL A 340 2.90 0.65 25.28
CA VAL A 340 3.43 0.92 23.93
C VAL A 340 4.64 0.04 23.63
N LEU A 341 5.53 -0.18 24.61
CA LEU A 341 6.67 -1.09 24.48
C LEU A 341 6.24 -2.55 24.32
N ARG A 342 5.24 -2.99 25.09
CA ARG A 342 4.61 -4.32 24.99
C ARG A 342 4.02 -4.55 23.59
N MET A 343 3.25 -3.58 23.07
CA MET A 343 2.69 -3.63 21.72
C MET A 343 3.77 -3.63 20.63
N LEU A 344 4.81 -2.83 20.79
CA LEU A 344 5.96 -2.81 19.87
C LEU A 344 6.67 -4.16 19.86
N ALA A 345 6.94 -4.74 21.02
CA ALA A 345 7.53 -6.07 21.13
C ALA A 345 6.66 -7.14 20.45
N LEU A 346 5.34 -7.09 20.65
CA LEU A 346 4.39 -8.01 20.00
C LEU A 346 4.44 -7.91 18.46
N GLY A 347 4.46 -6.69 17.90
CA GLY A 347 4.57 -6.49 16.46
C GLY A 347 5.91 -6.97 15.87
N LEU A 348 7.01 -6.78 16.59
CA LEU A 348 8.36 -7.16 16.11
C LEU A 348 8.59 -8.68 16.10
N HIS A 349 7.85 -9.45 16.90
CA HIS A 349 7.89 -10.93 16.94
C HIS A 349 6.78 -11.59 16.12
N SER A 350 6.05 -10.82 15.30
CA SER A 350 4.91 -11.32 14.54
C SER A 350 5.28 -12.47 13.59
N TRP A 351 6.41 -12.35 12.89
CA TRP A 351 6.85 -13.38 11.95
C TRP A 351 7.15 -14.70 12.67
N ASP A 352 7.92 -14.68 13.75
CA ASP A 352 8.25 -15.86 14.56
C ASP A 352 7.00 -16.50 15.18
N MET A 353 6.04 -15.68 15.63
CA MET A 353 4.78 -16.15 16.20
C MET A 353 3.93 -16.92 15.18
N ILE A 354 3.86 -16.41 13.95
CA ILE A 354 3.08 -17.05 12.89
C ILE A 354 3.81 -18.26 12.33
N GLU A 355 5.15 -18.23 12.19
CA GLU A 355 5.91 -19.39 11.73
C GLU A 355 5.84 -20.54 12.73
N SER A 356 6.10 -20.26 14.01
CA SER A 356 6.11 -21.28 15.07
C SER A 356 4.71 -21.78 15.45
N GLN A 357 3.65 -21.04 15.09
CA GLN A 357 2.27 -21.28 15.54
C GLN A 357 2.13 -21.29 17.08
N VAL A 358 3.09 -20.67 17.79
CA VAL A 358 3.05 -20.49 19.25
C VAL A 358 2.56 -19.09 19.56
N PHE A 359 1.25 -18.97 19.75
CA PHE A 359 0.60 -17.69 19.97
C PHE A 359 0.68 -17.25 21.44
N ARG A 360 1.85 -16.79 21.85
CA ARG A 360 2.08 -16.26 23.20
C ARG A 360 2.71 -14.91 23.12
N GLU A 361 2.31 -14.04 24.04
CA GLU A 361 2.88 -12.72 24.09
C GLU A 361 4.37 -12.79 24.48
N PRO A 362 5.27 -12.14 23.70
CA PRO A 362 6.67 -12.09 24.06
C PRO A 362 6.85 -11.30 25.36
N LYS A 363 7.60 -11.87 26.31
CA LYS A 363 7.95 -11.17 27.54
C LYS A 363 8.91 -10.05 27.20
N LEU A 364 8.52 -8.80 27.49
CA LEU A 364 9.43 -7.67 27.43
C LEU A 364 10.52 -7.85 28.49
N ASP A 365 11.79 -7.89 28.07
CA ASP A 365 12.91 -7.95 29.00
C ASP A 365 12.89 -6.73 29.92
N PRO A 366 12.78 -6.91 31.25
CA PRO A 366 12.80 -5.80 32.22
C PRO A 366 14.02 -4.89 32.05
N GLN A 367 15.14 -5.44 31.58
CA GLN A 367 16.37 -4.67 31.36
C GLN A 367 16.22 -3.58 30.29
N ILE A 368 15.29 -3.73 29.35
CA ILE A 368 14.96 -2.67 28.39
C ILE A 368 14.47 -1.44 29.16
N VAL A 369 13.56 -1.61 30.12
CA VAL A 369 12.98 -0.50 30.88
C VAL A 369 13.96 0.02 31.94
N THR A 370 14.74 -0.85 32.58
CA THR A 370 15.58 -0.47 33.73
C THR A 370 17.02 -0.08 33.38
N LYS A 371 17.53 -0.45 32.20
CA LYS A 371 18.91 -0.15 31.78
C LYS A 371 18.96 0.58 30.43
N PHE A 372 18.32 0.04 29.39
CA PHE A 372 18.37 0.64 28.06
C PHE A 372 17.65 2.00 28.00
N LEU A 373 16.40 2.10 28.48
CA LEU A 373 15.67 3.38 28.45
C LEU A 373 16.38 4.47 29.26
N PRO A 374 16.91 4.22 30.48
CA PRO A 374 17.74 5.21 31.16
C PRO A 374 18.99 5.62 30.39
N ALA A 375 19.68 4.68 29.74
CA ALA A 375 20.84 4.99 28.89
C ALA A 375 20.45 5.88 27.70
N LEU A 376 19.31 5.59 27.06
CA LEU A 376 18.75 6.42 25.99
C LEU A 376 18.32 7.80 26.51
N VAL A 377 17.68 7.88 27.67
CA VAL A 377 17.30 9.18 28.28
C VAL A 377 18.55 9.99 28.65
N SER A 378 19.62 9.36 29.15
CA SER A 378 20.91 10.03 29.40
C SER A 378 21.44 10.68 28.12
N LEU A 379 21.39 9.95 27.00
CA LEU A 379 21.76 10.46 25.68
C LEU A 379 20.91 11.65 25.24
N MET A 380 19.59 11.57 25.47
CA MET A 380 18.63 12.63 25.17
C MET A 380 18.91 13.90 25.99
N VAL A 381 19.25 13.74 27.28
CA VAL A 381 19.65 14.84 28.16
C VAL A 381 20.94 15.48 27.65
N ASP A 382 21.95 14.69 27.32
CA ASP A 382 23.23 15.21 26.79
C ASP A 382 23.02 16.05 25.52
N ASP A 383 22.15 15.61 24.62
CA ASP A 383 21.86 16.31 23.37
C ASP A 383 21.05 17.62 23.61
N GLU A 384 20.07 17.63 24.51
CA GLU A 384 19.35 18.86 24.88
C GLU A 384 20.24 19.84 25.66
N VAL A 385 21.14 19.36 26.52
CA VAL A 385 22.14 20.19 27.22
C VAL A 385 23.11 20.81 26.21
N ARG A 386 23.62 20.04 25.23
CA ARG A 386 24.47 20.57 24.15
C ARG A 386 23.76 21.68 23.38
N LYS A 387 22.49 21.48 23.06
CA LYS A 387 21.66 22.45 22.34
C LYS A 387 21.37 23.71 23.15
N LEU A 388 21.26 23.60 24.47
CA LEU A 388 21.15 24.76 25.36
C LEU A 388 22.48 25.52 25.41
N ASN A 389 23.59 24.81 25.59
CA ASN A 389 24.94 25.38 25.63
C ASN A 389 25.29 26.13 24.34
N SER A 390 24.89 25.62 23.17
CA SER A 390 25.12 26.29 21.88
C SER A 390 24.37 27.62 21.73
N LYS A 391 23.41 27.92 22.62
CA LYS A 391 22.64 29.18 22.64
C LYS A 391 23.15 30.19 23.67
N LEU A 392 23.99 29.77 24.63
CA LEU A 392 24.55 30.67 25.65
C LEU A 392 25.58 31.65 25.04
N PRO A 393 25.82 32.83 25.65
CA PRO A 393 26.91 33.74 25.27
C PRO A 393 28.30 33.09 25.37
N LEU A 394 29.26 33.52 24.54
CA LEU A 394 30.61 32.91 24.46
C LEU A 394 31.35 32.90 25.81
N ASP A 395 31.22 33.97 26.61
CA ASP A 395 31.87 34.10 27.92
C ASP A 395 31.32 33.11 28.98
N GLU A 396 30.06 32.70 28.85
CA GLU A 396 29.42 31.71 29.73
C GLU A 396 29.68 30.26 29.27
N ARG A 397 30.03 30.06 27.99
CA ARG A 397 30.33 28.73 27.43
C ARG A 397 31.62 28.15 27.98
N GLU A 398 32.68 28.95 28.10
CA GLU A 398 33.98 28.46 28.60
C GLU A 398 33.88 27.98 30.06
N THR A 399 33.05 28.65 30.87
CA THR A 399 32.78 28.26 32.26
C THR A 399 31.90 27.00 32.36
N ALA A 400 30.99 26.78 31.40
CA ALA A 400 30.10 25.62 31.35
C ALA A 400 30.76 24.36 30.74
N ILE A 401 31.70 24.52 29.80
CA ILE A 401 32.44 23.41 29.16
C ILE A 401 33.32 22.66 30.17
N ALA A 402 33.77 23.32 31.24
CA ALA A 402 34.65 22.73 32.24
C ALA A 402 34.01 21.66 33.15
N VAL A 403 32.68 21.44 33.08
CA VAL A 403 31.98 20.59 34.08
C VAL A 403 31.59 19.21 33.56
N ILE A 404 31.13 19.02 32.31
CA ILE A 404 30.85 17.69 31.73
C ILE A 404 30.96 17.72 30.18
N GLU A 405 31.80 16.87 29.60
CA GLU A 405 31.92 16.69 28.15
C GLU A 405 30.71 15.91 27.59
N HIS A 406 29.60 16.60 27.30
CA HIS A 406 28.38 16.02 26.73
C HIS A 406 28.52 15.64 25.23
N SER A 407 29.74 15.40 24.76
CA SER A 407 30.11 15.06 23.37
C SER A 407 30.68 13.64 23.24
N GLY A 408 30.78 12.89 24.33
CA GLY A 408 31.29 11.50 24.35
C GLY A 408 30.45 10.49 23.54
N PRO A 409 30.98 9.26 23.36
CA PRO A 409 30.27 8.16 22.69
C PRO A 409 29.01 7.75 23.45
N PRO A 410 28.05 7.06 22.81
CA PRO A 410 26.88 6.57 23.51
C PRO A 410 27.29 5.53 24.57
N PRO A 411 26.56 5.42 25.70
CA PRO A 411 26.91 4.49 26.79
C PRO A 411 27.06 3.03 26.33
N ASP A 412 28.00 2.28 26.90
CA ASP A 412 28.23 0.87 26.53
C ASP A 412 26.96 0.01 26.64
N ALA A 413 26.15 0.28 27.67
CA ALA A 413 24.86 -0.39 27.87
C ALA A 413 23.91 -0.15 26.67
N TYR A 414 23.91 1.06 26.10
CA TYR A 414 23.12 1.36 24.90
C TYR A 414 23.56 0.45 23.75
N GLN A 415 24.86 0.43 23.43
CA GLN A 415 25.40 -0.36 22.33
C GLN A 415 25.15 -1.88 22.48
N ALA A 416 25.32 -2.42 23.70
CA ALA A 416 25.07 -3.84 23.96
C ALA A 416 23.62 -4.23 23.64
N TYR A 417 22.63 -3.45 24.11
CA TYR A 417 21.22 -3.75 23.86
C TYR A 417 20.80 -3.54 22.40
N LEU A 418 21.50 -2.72 21.61
CA LEU A 418 21.25 -2.60 20.17
C LEU A 418 21.48 -3.92 19.42
N GLN A 419 22.41 -4.74 19.91
CA GLN A 419 22.77 -6.02 19.29
C GLN A 419 21.88 -7.18 19.77
N GLU A 420 21.30 -7.07 20.98
CA GLU A 420 20.53 -8.15 21.61
C GLU A 420 19.01 -8.00 21.47
N SER A 421 18.49 -6.77 21.39
CA SER A 421 17.05 -6.49 21.49
C SER A 421 16.48 -5.79 20.26
N SER A 422 15.46 -6.42 19.66
CA SER A 422 14.72 -5.84 18.53
C SER A 422 14.01 -4.53 18.90
N VAL A 423 13.47 -4.43 20.12
CA VAL A 423 12.81 -3.21 20.62
C VAL A 423 13.83 -2.09 20.79
N ALA A 424 14.98 -2.37 21.41
CA ALA A 424 16.04 -1.38 21.61
C ALA A 424 16.55 -0.83 20.26
N CYS A 425 16.78 -1.71 19.30
CA CYS A 425 17.16 -1.34 17.94
C CYS A 425 16.14 -0.40 17.28
N VAL A 426 14.85 -0.72 17.32
CA VAL A 426 13.81 0.13 16.70
C VAL A 426 13.71 1.48 17.40
N LEU A 427 13.87 1.54 18.72
CA LEU A 427 13.89 2.81 19.45
C LEU A 427 15.13 3.64 19.12
N ALA A 428 16.30 3.01 18.99
CA ALA A 428 17.53 3.66 18.56
C ALA A 428 17.39 4.25 17.15
N MET A 429 16.83 3.49 16.20
CA MET A 429 16.50 3.96 14.85
C MET A 429 15.62 5.21 14.89
N HIS A 430 14.53 5.19 15.63
CA HIS A 430 13.61 6.34 15.69
C HIS A 430 14.19 7.53 16.46
N TYR A 431 15.11 7.29 17.41
CA TYR A 431 15.87 8.37 18.04
C TYR A 431 16.80 9.04 17.02
N THR A 432 17.52 8.28 16.19
CA THR A 432 18.33 8.85 15.10
C THR A 432 17.50 9.68 14.12
N LEU A 433 16.31 9.19 13.75
CA LEU A 433 15.37 9.96 12.91
C LEU A 433 14.92 11.26 13.60
N HIS A 434 14.74 11.23 14.91
CA HIS A 434 14.38 12.40 15.70
C HIS A 434 15.52 13.45 15.70
N CYS A 435 16.76 13.03 15.93
CA CYS A 435 17.94 13.90 15.86
C CYS A 435 18.10 14.52 14.46
N ALA A 436 17.99 13.69 13.40
CA ALA A 436 18.06 14.15 12.01
C ALA A 436 16.94 15.15 11.67
N SER A 437 15.71 14.89 12.12
CA SER A 437 14.57 15.81 11.92
C SER A 437 14.75 17.15 12.62
N LYS A 438 15.44 17.17 13.77
CA LYS A 438 15.84 18.39 14.49
C LYS A 438 17.10 19.05 13.91
N ARG A 439 17.73 18.47 12.89
CA ARG A 439 19.02 18.88 12.30
C ARG A 439 20.16 18.92 13.33
N ASP A 440 20.12 18.02 14.30
CA ASP A 440 21.21 17.87 15.28
C ASP A 440 22.31 16.97 14.72
N ARG A 441 23.31 17.59 14.10
CA ARG A 441 24.48 16.92 13.51
C ARG A 441 25.19 16.01 14.50
N ALA A 442 25.49 16.54 15.69
CA ALA A 442 26.27 15.82 16.70
C ALA A 442 25.50 14.61 17.26
N GLY A 443 24.18 14.76 17.48
CA GLY A 443 23.32 13.63 17.88
C GLY A 443 23.25 12.53 16.81
N VAL A 444 23.13 12.91 15.52
CA VAL A 444 23.15 11.94 14.41
C VAL A 444 24.48 11.19 14.35
N MET A 445 25.60 11.91 14.40
CA MET A 445 26.95 11.31 14.35
C MET A 445 27.17 10.31 15.48
N ARG A 446 26.68 10.61 16.68
CA ARG A 446 26.85 9.75 17.85
C ARG A 446 26.14 8.40 17.73
N VAL A 447 24.96 8.39 17.11
CA VAL A 447 24.08 7.21 17.13
C VAL A 447 24.13 6.43 15.82
N LEU A 448 24.24 7.11 14.68
CA LEU A 448 24.11 6.47 13.37
C LEU A 448 25.16 5.39 13.12
N GLY A 449 26.43 5.63 13.48
CA GLY A 449 27.49 4.62 13.33
C GLY A 449 27.22 3.34 14.13
N THR A 450 26.61 3.45 15.30
CA THR A 450 26.26 2.26 16.13
C THR A 450 25.15 1.41 15.52
N LEU A 451 24.26 2.00 14.70
CA LEU A 451 23.17 1.28 14.04
C LEU A 451 23.65 0.30 12.96
N ALA A 452 24.89 0.45 12.47
CA ALA A 452 25.44 -0.45 11.47
C ALA A 452 25.58 -1.90 11.97
N THR A 453 25.71 -2.09 13.29
CA THR A 453 25.85 -3.42 13.93
C THR A 453 24.57 -3.91 14.62
N CYS A 454 23.42 -3.33 14.27
CA CYS A 454 22.17 -3.60 14.98
C CYS A 454 21.62 -5.03 14.81
N HIS A 455 20.84 -5.47 15.79
CA HIS A 455 20.19 -6.79 15.79
C HIS A 455 19.41 -7.05 14.49
N GLN A 456 19.72 -8.16 13.81
CA GLN A 456 19.10 -8.61 12.55
C GLN A 456 19.16 -7.58 11.40
N ASP A 457 20.16 -6.70 11.38
CA ASP A 457 20.33 -5.69 10.32
C ASP A 457 19.07 -4.83 10.09
N ARG A 458 18.31 -4.57 11.17
CA ARG A 458 17.02 -3.87 11.10
C ARG A 458 17.13 -2.45 10.56
N ALA A 459 18.26 -1.79 10.80
CA ALA A 459 18.57 -0.48 10.26
C ALA A 459 18.69 -0.45 8.72
N PHE A 460 18.72 -1.59 8.05
CA PHE A 460 18.79 -1.69 6.58
C PHE A 460 17.44 -2.04 5.93
N HIS A 461 16.33 -1.94 6.67
CA HIS A 461 14.98 -2.11 6.10
C HIS A 461 14.51 -0.84 5.37
N ASP A 462 13.76 -1.00 4.29
CA ASP A 462 13.40 0.09 3.37
C ASP A 462 12.64 1.23 4.02
N THR A 463 11.70 0.92 4.92
CA THR A 463 10.87 1.94 5.57
C THR A 463 11.71 2.88 6.44
N PHE A 464 12.71 2.36 7.14
CA PHE A 464 13.64 3.17 7.92
C PHE A 464 14.63 3.93 7.02
N LEU A 465 15.25 3.25 6.05
CA LEU A 465 16.21 3.89 5.15
C LEU A 465 15.55 5.04 4.37
N HIS A 466 14.33 4.85 3.90
CA HIS A 466 13.54 5.90 3.24
C HIS A 466 13.35 7.12 4.16
N SER A 467 12.96 6.90 5.42
CA SER A 467 12.80 7.98 6.40
C SER A 467 14.13 8.64 6.79
N LEU A 468 15.21 7.86 6.90
CA LEU A 468 16.54 8.36 7.23
C LEU A 468 17.06 9.25 6.10
N VAL A 469 17.01 8.78 4.85
CA VAL A 469 17.40 9.57 3.68
C VAL A 469 16.58 10.85 3.61
N ALA A 470 15.27 10.78 3.79
CA ALA A 470 14.40 11.96 3.79
C ALA A 470 14.76 12.96 4.92
N ALA A 471 15.19 12.48 6.09
CA ALA A 471 15.61 13.32 7.21
C ALA A 471 17.03 13.90 7.05
N LEU A 472 17.92 13.20 6.33
CA LEU A 472 19.29 13.66 6.04
C LEU A 472 19.34 14.69 4.91
N ILE A 473 18.44 14.62 3.93
CA ILE A 473 18.42 15.56 2.79
C ILE A 473 18.35 17.03 3.24
N PRO A 474 17.52 17.44 4.22
CA PRO A 474 17.53 18.81 4.74
C PRO A 474 18.84 19.26 5.41
N MET A 475 19.76 18.33 5.70
CA MET A 475 21.07 18.59 6.31
C MET A 475 22.19 18.71 5.25
N THR A 476 21.86 19.11 4.01
CA THR A 476 22.81 19.16 2.89
C THR A 476 24.12 19.89 3.20
N GLU A 477 24.07 20.98 3.97
CA GLU A 477 25.27 21.77 4.29
C GLU A 477 26.27 20.99 5.15
N GLU A 478 25.81 20.05 5.98
CA GLU A 478 26.68 19.23 6.83
C GLU A 478 27.50 18.21 6.03
N PHE A 479 27.06 17.86 4.81
CA PHE A 479 27.80 16.99 3.90
C PHE A 479 29.05 17.64 3.29
N ALA A 480 29.29 18.93 3.55
CA ALA A 480 30.58 19.55 3.25
C ALA A 480 31.69 19.09 4.23
N LEU A 481 31.30 18.62 5.43
CA LEU A 481 32.22 18.20 6.48
C LEU A 481 32.59 16.71 6.33
N GLU A 482 33.88 16.39 6.46
CA GLU A 482 34.38 15.03 6.26
C GLU A 482 33.99 14.06 7.38
N ASP A 483 33.92 14.55 8.61
CA ASP A 483 33.50 13.76 9.79
C ASP A 483 32.06 13.23 9.62
N PHE A 484 31.15 14.09 9.18
CA PHE A 484 29.76 13.74 8.91
C PHE A 484 29.63 12.76 7.74
N CYS A 485 30.37 12.99 6.66
CA CYS A 485 30.41 12.07 5.52
C CYS A 485 30.91 10.68 5.90
N THR A 486 31.95 10.59 6.74
CA THR A 486 32.53 9.32 7.17
C THR A 486 31.51 8.49 7.94
N ILE A 487 30.76 9.09 8.87
CA ILE A 487 29.76 8.35 9.66
C ILE A 487 28.56 7.93 8.79
N VAL A 488 28.04 8.85 7.97
CA VAL A 488 26.87 8.54 7.13
C VAL A 488 27.22 7.51 6.06
N PHE A 489 28.30 7.72 5.31
CA PHE A 489 28.63 6.87 4.18
C PHE A 489 29.46 5.66 4.61
N ASP A 490 30.61 5.86 5.25
CA ASP A 490 31.58 4.78 5.47
C ASP A 490 31.15 3.85 6.62
N GLU A 491 30.71 4.42 7.75
CA GLU A 491 30.33 3.63 8.93
C GLU A 491 28.93 3.03 8.85
N PHE A 492 28.01 3.61 8.07
CA PHE A 492 26.62 3.14 7.98
C PHE A 492 26.24 2.56 6.62
N PHE A 493 26.18 3.36 5.55
CA PHE A 493 25.67 2.88 4.26
C PHE A 493 26.61 1.88 3.56
N LEU A 494 27.93 2.12 3.57
CA LEU A 494 28.92 1.30 2.88
C LEU A 494 29.15 -0.06 3.56
N THR A 495 28.85 -0.18 4.86
CA THR A 495 28.92 -1.44 5.62
C THR A 495 28.08 -2.55 5.01
N ASN A 496 26.92 -2.21 4.43
CA ASN A 496 25.97 -3.16 3.85
C ASN A 496 25.55 -2.80 2.41
N ILE A 497 26.45 -2.16 1.65
CA ILE A 497 26.17 -1.71 0.27
C ILE A 497 25.91 -2.86 -0.72
N SER A 498 26.30 -4.09 -0.36
CA SER A 498 26.02 -5.30 -1.14
C SER A 498 24.53 -5.56 -1.33
N ARG A 499 23.68 -5.01 -0.46
CA ARG A 499 22.23 -5.09 -0.58
C ARG A 499 21.71 -4.04 -1.56
N GLU A 500 20.98 -4.49 -2.56
CA GLU A 500 20.43 -3.62 -3.61
C GLU A 500 19.57 -2.48 -3.05
N ASN A 501 18.78 -2.76 -2.01
CA ASN A 501 17.90 -1.77 -1.42
C ASN A 501 18.67 -0.65 -0.70
N VAL A 502 19.76 -0.97 0.00
CA VAL A 502 20.67 0.00 0.65
C VAL A 502 21.31 0.88 -0.42
N MET A 503 21.80 0.27 -1.49
CA MET A 503 22.40 0.96 -2.62
C MET A 503 21.41 1.94 -3.28
N ARG A 504 20.16 1.54 -3.53
CA ARG A 504 19.11 2.43 -4.08
C ARG A 504 18.82 3.63 -3.17
N HIS A 505 18.73 3.41 -1.86
CA HIS A 505 18.52 4.50 -0.90
C HIS A 505 19.73 5.44 -0.82
N LEU A 506 20.96 4.91 -0.88
CA LEU A 506 22.17 5.72 -0.95
C LEU A 506 22.23 6.54 -2.25
N MET A 507 21.88 5.95 -3.40
CA MET A 507 21.76 6.68 -4.68
C MET A 507 20.75 7.82 -4.56
N LYS A 508 19.60 7.60 -3.90
CA LYS A 508 18.61 8.63 -3.63
C LYS A 508 19.15 9.75 -2.73
N LEU A 509 19.95 9.44 -1.71
CA LEU A 509 20.60 10.46 -0.89
C LEU A 509 21.58 11.31 -1.73
N VAL A 510 22.48 10.64 -2.46
CA VAL A 510 23.49 11.29 -3.32
C VAL A 510 22.84 12.14 -4.41
N TRP A 511 21.69 11.72 -4.95
CA TRP A 511 20.91 12.50 -5.92
C TRP A 511 20.65 13.94 -5.47
N TYR A 512 20.41 14.14 -4.17
CA TYR A 512 20.12 15.45 -3.60
C TYR A 512 21.37 16.15 -3.05
N VAL A 513 22.32 15.42 -2.44
CA VAL A 513 23.45 16.03 -1.74
C VAL A 513 24.72 16.24 -2.60
N HIS A 514 24.79 15.68 -3.81
CA HIS A 514 26.01 15.68 -4.65
C HIS A 514 26.66 17.06 -4.92
N HIS A 515 25.89 18.14 -4.87
CA HIS A 515 26.37 19.51 -5.13
C HIS A 515 27.14 20.12 -3.96
N LYS A 516 27.02 19.56 -2.74
CA LYS A 516 27.75 19.99 -1.53
C LYS A 516 28.86 19.03 -1.11
N LEU A 517 28.96 17.86 -1.74
CA LEU A 517 29.98 16.87 -1.44
C LEU A 517 31.36 17.31 -1.98
N PRO A 518 32.45 17.07 -1.23
CA PRO A 518 33.81 17.21 -1.75
C PRO A 518 34.05 16.35 -3.00
N ASP A 519 34.80 16.86 -3.97
CA ASP A 519 35.00 16.19 -5.28
C ASP A 519 35.53 14.76 -5.14
N ASN A 520 36.56 14.56 -4.32
CA ASN A 520 37.16 13.25 -4.05
C ASN A 520 36.14 12.25 -3.46
N ARG A 521 35.28 12.71 -2.54
CA ARG A 521 34.24 11.89 -1.92
C ARG A 521 33.16 11.52 -2.93
N ARG A 522 32.72 12.48 -3.74
CA ARG A 522 31.72 12.24 -4.79
C ARG A 522 32.20 11.21 -5.81
N GLU A 523 33.45 11.29 -6.27
CA GLU A 523 34.01 10.29 -7.20
C GLU A 523 34.13 8.90 -6.59
N THR A 524 34.56 8.83 -5.33
CA THR A 524 34.67 7.57 -4.59
C THR A 524 33.30 6.92 -4.40
N LEU A 525 32.29 7.70 -4.04
CA LEU A 525 30.91 7.23 -3.89
C LEU A 525 30.31 6.77 -5.23
N LEU A 526 30.54 7.50 -6.33
CA LEU A 526 30.05 7.08 -7.63
C LEU A 526 30.66 5.74 -8.07
N LYS A 527 31.96 5.52 -7.81
CA LYS A 527 32.60 4.23 -8.05
C LYS A 527 32.02 3.12 -7.18
N ALA A 528 31.79 3.39 -5.89
CA ALA A 528 31.22 2.42 -4.95
C ALA A 528 29.74 2.08 -5.27
N LEU A 529 29.00 3.02 -5.83
CA LEU A 529 27.60 2.88 -6.22
C LEU A 529 27.39 2.22 -7.60
N GLN A 530 28.47 1.90 -8.32
CA GLN A 530 28.34 1.31 -9.65
C GLN A 530 27.67 -0.07 -9.55
N PRO A 531 26.49 -0.26 -10.18
CA PRO A 531 25.77 -1.51 -10.09
C PRO A 531 26.51 -2.62 -10.84
N GLY A 532 26.48 -3.83 -10.28
CA GLY A 532 27.03 -5.03 -10.90
C GLY A 532 26.18 -5.51 -12.09
N THR A 533 26.76 -6.35 -12.95
CA THR A 533 26.09 -6.93 -14.14
C THR A 533 24.85 -7.77 -13.81
N HIS A 534 24.72 -8.26 -12.57
CA HIS A 534 23.61 -9.10 -12.12
C HIS A 534 22.51 -8.35 -11.35
N GLN A 535 22.61 -7.04 -11.18
CA GLN A 535 21.60 -6.25 -10.45
C GLN A 535 20.45 -5.80 -11.36
N SER A 536 19.31 -5.43 -10.75
CA SER A 536 18.08 -5.06 -11.48
C SER A 536 18.29 -3.91 -12.48
N GLU A 537 17.61 -3.98 -13.61
CA GLU A 537 17.55 -2.92 -14.63
C GLU A 537 17.16 -1.55 -14.05
N ASN A 538 16.29 -1.55 -13.03
CA ASN A 538 15.88 -0.32 -12.33
C ASN A 538 17.06 0.35 -11.61
N SER A 539 17.93 -0.43 -10.97
CA SER A 539 19.12 0.07 -10.28
C SER A 539 20.16 0.61 -11.27
N GLN A 540 20.33 -0.06 -12.42
CA GLN A 540 21.21 0.39 -13.49
C GLN A 540 20.75 1.72 -14.09
N THR A 541 19.45 1.80 -14.40
CA THR A 541 18.84 3.01 -14.96
C THR A 541 18.92 4.17 -13.97
N LEU A 542 18.66 3.92 -12.69
CA LEU A 542 18.80 4.94 -11.64
C LEU A 542 20.24 5.46 -11.54
N TYR A 543 21.24 4.57 -11.56
CA TYR A 543 22.65 4.95 -11.52
C TYR A 543 23.06 5.77 -12.74
N GLU A 544 22.63 5.40 -13.95
CA GLU A 544 22.91 6.17 -15.16
C GLU A 544 22.34 7.58 -15.09
N ASN A 545 21.09 7.71 -14.62
CA ASN A 545 20.44 9.00 -14.43
C ASN A 545 21.18 9.85 -13.39
N LEU A 546 21.62 9.24 -12.29
CA LEU A 546 22.42 9.92 -11.25
C LEU A 546 23.74 10.42 -11.84
N ARG A 547 24.45 9.58 -12.60
CA ARG A 547 25.73 9.94 -13.24
C ARG A 547 25.56 11.10 -14.21
N ARG A 548 24.51 11.09 -15.04
CA ARG A 548 24.19 12.20 -15.96
C ARG A 548 23.92 13.50 -15.21
N ARG A 549 23.15 13.43 -14.12
CA ARG A 549 22.85 14.60 -13.27
C ARG A 549 24.10 15.21 -12.64
N VAL A 550 24.98 14.37 -12.09
CA VAL A 550 26.25 14.84 -11.50
C VAL A 550 27.15 15.47 -12.56
N ALA A 551 27.27 14.85 -13.74
CA ALA A 551 28.05 15.40 -14.84
C ALA A 551 27.52 16.77 -15.32
N ALA A 552 26.19 16.89 -15.49
CA ALA A 552 25.55 18.15 -15.88
C ALA A 552 25.81 19.28 -14.86
N HIS A 553 25.84 18.97 -13.56
CA HIS A 553 26.16 19.95 -12.52
C HIS A 553 27.63 20.39 -12.57
N GLN A 554 28.56 19.47 -12.83
CA GLN A 554 29.98 19.78 -12.99
C GLN A 554 30.25 20.66 -14.22
N GLU A 555 29.54 20.41 -15.32
CA GLU A 555 29.63 21.23 -16.54
C GLU A 555 29.09 22.65 -16.29
N ALA A 556 27.97 22.78 -15.57
CA ALA A 556 27.40 24.06 -15.20
C ALA A 556 28.33 24.89 -14.29
N GLN A 557 29.10 24.24 -13.41
CA GLN A 557 30.10 24.92 -12.56
C GLN A 557 31.38 25.34 -13.33
N LYS A 558 31.69 24.67 -14.44
CA LYS A 558 32.87 24.99 -15.29
C LYS A 558 32.59 26.07 -16.33
N GLN A 559 31.32 26.39 -16.61
CA GLN A 559 30.99 27.54 -17.44
C GLN A 559 31.28 28.83 -16.67
N PRO A 560 32.15 29.73 -17.19
CA PRO A 560 32.40 31.00 -16.53
C PRO A 560 31.10 31.79 -16.44
N GLN A 561 30.78 32.32 -15.25
CA GLN A 561 29.81 33.40 -15.12
C GLN A 561 30.20 34.47 -16.16
N PRO A 562 29.25 34.99 -16.98
CA PRO A 562 29.55 36.16 -17.78
C PRO A 562 30.01 37.23 -16.79
N SER A 563 31.28 37.63 -16.91
CA SER A 563 31.80 38.79 -16.23
C SER A 563 30.81 39.92 -16.48
N GLU A 564 30.17 40.45 -15.44
CA GLU A 564 29.58 41.78 -15.51
C GLU A 564 30.74 42.75 -15.79
N SER A 565 31.06 42.89 -17.07
CA SER A 565 31.84 43.99 -17.60
C SER A 565 31.04 45.24 -17.29
N ASN A 566 31.47 45.92 -16.23
CA ASN A 566 30.87 47.13 -15.71
C ASN A 566 31.21 48.34 -16.60
N ASP A 567 30.90 48.25 -17.89
CA ASP A 567 30.99 49.35 -18.85
C ASP A 567 29.56 49.74 -19.28
N SER A 568 28.84 50.40 -18.37
CA SER A 568 27.70 51.24 -18.71
C SER A 568 28.13 52.71 -18.66
N PRO A 569 28.09 53.47 -19.77
CA PRO A 569 28.59 54.84 -19.85
C PRO A 569 27.56 55.85 -19.33
N LEU A 570 27.11 55.72 -18.08
CA LEU A 570 26.05 56.58 -17.52
C LEU A 570 26.25 57.03 -16.05
N LEU A 571 27.45 56.92 -15.48
CA LEU A 571 27.74 57.41 -14.13
C LEU A 571 28.95 58.36 -14.11
N SER A 572 28.81 59.50 -14.80
CA SER A 572 29.68 60.67 -14.63
C SER A 572 28.85 61.95 -14.54
N MET A 573 28.07 62.07 -13.47
CA MET A 573 27.50 63.37 -13.06
C MET A 573 27.74 63.56 -11.55
N PRO A 574 28.49 64.59 -11.12
CA PRO A 574 28.66 64.90 -9.71
C PRO A 574 27.40 65.58 -9.17
N THR A 575 26.85 65.06 -8.07
CA THR A 575 25.80 65.74 -7.29
C THR A 575 26.43 66.79 -6.36
N PRO A 576 25.81 67.98 -6.20
CA PRO A 576 26.32 69.04 -5.34
C PRO A 576 26.03 68.77 -3.84
N PRO A 577 26.79 69.38 -2.91
CA PRO A 577 26.64 69.12 -1.48
C PRO A 577 25.36 69.75 -0.90
N PRO A 578 24.82 69.20 0.21
CA PRO A 578 23.60 69.69 0.83
C PRO A 578 23.85 71.03 1.52
N VAL A 579 22.91 71.98 1.33
CA VAL A 579 22.87 73.25 2.04
C VAL A 579 22.14 73.04 3.38
N SER A 580 22.73 73.59 4.44
CA SER A 580 22.27 73.70 5.83
C SER A 580 20.89 74.33 6.01
#